data_AF-U2G3C3-F1
#
_entry.id   AF-U2G3C3-F1
#
_cell.length_a   1.000
_cell.length_b   1.000
_cell.length_c   1.000
_cell.angle_alpha   90.00
_cell.angle_beta   90.00
_cell.angle_gamma   90.00
#
_symmetry.space_group_name_H-M   'P 1'
#
loop_
_entity.id
_entity.type
_entity.pdbx_description
1 polymer ?
#
loop_
_entity_poly.entity_id
_entity_poly.type
_entity_poly.pdbx_seq_one_letter_code
_entity_poly.pdbx_strand_id
1 'polypeptide(L)'
;MKCRIRALLCAIAFAAMHAHAADDCGFVKKVELPSRQQVAVVSSGALEPCSTGSYAVRVYSTAHAAAGFDTDDYVTGALHARDGTVTDAFTADLGARAPQALVVTTRSAGSGGYVGAQAYVTTPRAVRLIASVDGLAADADIAAALRQAIGKRRGAR
;
A
#
# COMPACT_ATOMS: atom_id res chain seq x y z
N MET A 1 27.78 62.04 35.31
CA MET A 1 27.85 61.66 33.87
C MET A 1 29.09 60.80 33.65
N LYS A 2 28.94 59.52 33.31
CA LYS A 2 29.95 58.68 32.64
C LYS A 2 29.26 57.40 32.11
N CYS A 3 28.96 57.44 30.81
CA CYS A 3 28.72 56.32 29.89
C CYS A 3 29.79 55.22 30.05
N ARG A 4 29.64 53.95 29.70
CA ARG A 4 28.56 53.09 29.15
C ARG A 4 29.16 51.68 29.26
N ILE A 5 28.49 50.73 29.91
CA ILE A 5 28.73 49.30 29.64
C ILE A 5 27.37 48.62 29.66
N ARG A 6 26.89 48.22 28.49
CA ARG A 6 25.87 47.18 28.35
C ARG A 6 26.22 46.37 27.10
N ALA A 7 27.03 45.33 27.29
CA ALA A 7 27.14 44.26 26.33
C ALA A 7 25.87 43.42 26.44
N LEU A 8 24.99 43.54 25.45
CA LEU A 8 23.84 42.65 25.31
C LEU A 8 24.29 41.41 24.53
N LEU A 9 24.61 40.34 25.25
CA LEU A 9 24.65 38.98 24.70
C LEU A 9 23.23 38.43 24.78
N CYS A 10 22.51 38.37 23.67
CA CYS A 10 21.30 37.55 23.56
C CYS A 10 21.56 36.45 22.53
N ALA A 11 21.50 35.21 23.04
CA ALA A 11 21.81 33.99 22.34
C ALA A 11 20.89 33.77 21.13
N ILE A 12 21.50 33.42 19.99
CA ILE A 12 20.79 32.92 18.81
C ILE A 12 20.34 31.50 19.16
N ALA A 13 19.05 31.32 19.47
CA ALA A 13 18.46 30.00 19.56
C ALA A 13 18.33 29.43 18.13
N PHE A 14 19.30 28.61 17.71
CA PHE A 14 19.14 27.75 16.55
C PHE A 14 18.03 26.74 16.87
N ALA A 15 16.82 26.98 16.35
CA ALA A 15 15.81 25.95 16.25
C ALA A 15 16.35 24.88 15.28
N ALA A 16 16.82 23.76 15.81
CA ALA A 16 17.13 22.59 15.01
C ALA A 16 15.85 22.15 14.30
N MET A 17 15.74 22.46 13.01
CA MET A 17 14.82 21.79 12.10
C MET A 17 15.22 20.31 12.12
N HIS A 18 14.44 19.48 12.81
CA HIS A 18 14.61 18.04 12.74
C HIS A 18 14.26 17.61 11.32
N ALA A 19 15.27 17.54 10.45
CA ALA A 19 15.18 16.76 9.23
C ALA A 19 14.98 15.31 9.67
N HIS A 20 13.72 14.89 9.78
CA HIS A 20 13.41 13.47 9.85
C HIS A 20 13.81 12.92 8.47
N ALA A 21 14.90 12.17 8.43
CA ALA A 21 15.06 11.20 7.37
C ALA A 21 13.81 10.33 7.44
N ALA A 22 12.91 10.49 6.47
CA ALA A 22 11.84 9.51 6.30
C ALA A 22 12.56 8.20 5.97
N ASP A 23 12.44 7.20 6.84
CA ASP A 23 12.65 5.83 6.41
C ASP A 23 11.76 5.65 5.17
N ASP A 24 12.36 5.43 4.00
CA ASP A 24 11.64 5.41 2.72
C ASP A 24 10.84 4.10 2.60
N CYS A 25 9.73 4.06 3.31
CA CYS A 25 8.69 3.04 3.22
C CYS A 25 7.58 3.46 2.25
N GLY A 26 7.86 4.47 1.41
CA GLY A 26 7.01 4.84 0.31
C GLY A 26 6.87 3.65 -0.64
N PHE A 27 5.63 3.25 -0.89
CA PHE A 27 5.34 2.25 -1.89
C PHE A 27 4.42 2.86 -2.93
N VAL A 28 4.80 2.78 -4.21
CA VAL A 28 3.91 3.06 -5.34
C VAL A 28 4.25 2.05 -6.44
N LYS A 29 3.25 1.29 -6.90
CA LYS A 29 3.43 0.34 -8.00
C LYS A 29 2.20 0.32 -8.91
N LYS A 30 2.47 0.32 -10.22
CA LYS A 30 1.46 0.01 -11.24
C LYS A 30 1.42 -1.49 -11.49
N VAL A 31 0.21 -2.05 -11.56
CA VAL A 31 -0.04 -3.47 -11.81
C VAL A 31 -1.06 -3.58 -12.93
N GLU A 32 -0.66 -4.20 -14.04
CA GLU A 32 -1.55 -4.42 -15.18
C GLU A 32 -2.64 -5.44 -14.85
N LEU A 33 -3.87 -5.16 -15.30
CA LEU A 33 -5.04 -6.02 -15.18
C LEU A 33 -5.62 -6.30 -16.58
N PRO A 34 -4.89 -7.06 -17.42
CA PRO A 34 -5.21 -7.18 -18.85
C PRO A 34 -6.56 -7.85 -19.11
N SER A 35 -7.08 -8.68 -18.19
CA SER A 35 -8.40 -9.32 -18.35
C SER A 35 -9.55 -8.31 -18.42
N ARG A 36 -9.32 -7.04 -18.05
CA ARG A 36 -10.33 -5.98 -17.99
C ARG A 36 -9.93 -4.70 -18.72
N GLN A 37 -8.81 -4.68 -19.45
CA GLN A 37 -8.25 -3.44 -20.00
C GLN A 37 -8.15 -2.35 -18.91
N GLN A 38 -7.50 -2.71 -17.81
CA GLN A 38 -7.34 -1.85 -16.64
C GLN A 38 -5.89 -1.89 -16.15
N VAL A 39 -5.52 -0.86 -15.40
CA VAL A 39 -4.31 -0.85 -14.57
C VAL A 39 -4.71 -0.48 -13.15
N ALA A 40 -4.06 -1.11 -12.16
CA ALA A 40 -4.17 -0.73 -10.76
C ALA A 40 -2.91 0.01 -10.32
N VAL A 41 -3.08 1.09 -9.58
CA VAL A 41 -2.02 1.77 -8.84
C VAL A 41 -2.21 1.45 -7.36
N VAL A 42 -1.20 0.82 -6.76
CA VAL A 42 -1.14 0.57 -5.32
C VAL A 42 -0.17 1.55 -4.71
N SER A 43 -0.60 2.31 -3.70
CA SER A 43 0.25 3.31 -3.04
C SER A 43 0.05 3.36 -1.53
N SER A 44 1.14 3.41 -0.75
CA SER A 44 1.08 3.75 0.68
C SER A 44 0.54 5.17 0.91
N GLY A 45 -0.07 5.41 2.06
CA GLY A 45 -0.48 6.75 2.47
C GLY A 45 0.73 7.68 2.65
N ALA A 46 0.62 8.90 2.14
CA ALA A 46 1.66 9.89 2.29
C ALA A 46 1.75 10.35 3.75
N LEU A 47 2.98 10.57 4.24
CA LEU A 47 3.27 11.05 5.60
C LEU A 47 2.80 10.10 6.72
N GLU A 48 2.56 8.83 6.40
CA GLU A 48 2.28 7.78 7.38
C GLU A 48 3.56 7.09 7.84
N PRO A 49 3.61 6.54 9.08
CA PRO A 49 4.75 5.77 9.53
C PRO A 49 4.90 4.44 8.76
N CYS A 50 6.11 3.90 8.72
CA CYS A 50 6.38 2.58 8.14
C CYS A 50 5.59 1.45 8.83
N SER A 51 5.46 1.53 10.16
CA SER A 51 4.93 0.44 10.97
C SER A 51 3.41 0.27 10.90
N THR A 52 2.66 1.27 10.43
CA THR A 52 1.20 1.20 10.33
C THR A 52 0.66 2.31 9.44
N GLY A 53 -0.58 2.18 8.99
CA GLY A 53 -1.26 3.24 8.26
C GLY A 53 -2.25 2.65 7.28
N SER A 54 -2.19 3.12 6.04
CA SER A 54 -3.03 2.68 4.96
C SER A 54 -2.27 2.51 3.65
N TYR A 55 -2.91 1.83 2.71
CA TYR A 55 -2.59 1.92 1.29
C TYR A 55 -3.88 2.04 0.48
N ALA A 56 -3.76 2.65 -0.69
CA ALA A 56 -4.84 2.78 -1.66
C ALA A 56 -4.59 1.84 -2.84
N VAL A 57 -5.67 1.22 -3.34
CA VAL A 57 -5.74 0.61 -4.66
C VAL A 57 -6.61 1.52 -5.51
N ARG A 58 -6.07 2.10 -6.57
CA ARG A 58 -6.80 2.90 -7.56
C ARG A 58 -6.79 2.18 -8.89
N VAL A 59 -7.93 2.08 -9.54
CA VAL A 59 -8.07 1.38 -10.82
C VAL A 59 -8.43 2.38 -11.90
N TYR A 60 -7.75 2.25 -13.02
CA TYR A 60 -7.90 3.08 -14.19
C TYR A 60 -8.23 2.20 -15.39
N SER A 61 -9.07 2.71 -16.27
CA SER A 61 -9.38 2.10 -17.56
C SER A 61 -8.24 2.39 -18.53
N THR A 62 -7.82 1.39 -19.29
CA THR A 62 -6.82 1.52 -20.36
C THR A 62 -7.44 1.35 -21.74
N ALA A 63 -8.77 1.30 -21.85
CA ALA A 63 -9.47 1.06 -23.12
C ALA A 63 -9.19 2.14 -24.18
N HIS A 64 -8.89 3.36 -23.74
CA HIS A 64 -8.57 4.51 -24.60
C HIS A 64 -7.26 5.19 -24.23
N ALA A 65 -6.42 4.53 -23.42
CA ALA A 65 -5.17 5.11 -22.96
C ALA A 65 -4.14 5.14 -24.09
N ALA A 66 -3.51 6.30 -24.27
CA ALA A 66 -2.28 6.40 -25.04
C ALA A 66 -1.11 5.81 -24.24
N ALA A 67 -0.02 5.43 -24.92
CA ALA A 67 1.18 4.93 -24.25
C ALA A 67 1.70 5.95 -23.23
N GLY A 68 1.82 5.54 -21.97
CA GLY A 68 2.26 6.40 -20.86
C GLY A 68 1.13 7.15 -20.13
N PHE A 69 -0.11 7.07 -20.61
CA PHE A 69 -1.30 7.73 -20.05
C PHE A 69 -2.33 6.72 -19.50
N ASP A 70 -1.83 5.61 -18.98
CA ASP A 70 -2.63 4.49 -18.45
C ASP A 70 -3.38 4.83 -17.16
N THR A 71 -3.12 6.00 -16.57
CA THR A 71 -3.77 6.48 -15.34
C THR A 71 -4.68 7.70 -15.55
N ASP A 72 -5.06 8.03 -16.78
CA ASP A 72 -5.89 9.22 -17.08
C ASP A 72 -7.39 8.98 -16.82
N ASP A 73 -7.87 7.75 -16.99
CA ASP A 73 -9.30 7.40 -16.88
C ASP A 73 -9.56 6.64 -15.57
N TYR A 74 -9.72 7.37 -14.46
CA TYR A 74 -10.02 6.78 -13.15
C TYR A 74 -11.41 6.12 -13.12
N VAL A 75 -11.46 4.87 -12.69
CA VAL A 75 -12.70 4.08 -12.58
C VAL A 75 -13.20 4.02 -11.14
N THR A 76 -12.34 3.56 -10.23
CA THR A 76 -12.72 3.22 -8.86
C THR A 76 -11.50 2.98 -7.98
N GLY A 77 -11.68 2.85 -6.68
CA GLY A 77 -10.59 2.59 -5.76
C GLY A 77 -11.08 2.12 -4.39
N ALA A 78 -10.13 1.66 -3.59
CA ALA A 78 -10.34 1.26 -2.20
C ALA A 78 -9.16 1.70 -1.35
N LEU A 79 -9.44 2.06 -0.11
CA LEU A 79 -8.43 2.28 0.93
C LEU A 79 -8.44 1.08 1.88
N HIS A 80 -7.27 0.64 2.32
CA HIS A 80 -7.13 -0.47 3.24
C HIS A 80 -6.14 -0.10 4.35
N ALA A 81 -6.46 -0.46 5.59
CA ALA A 81 -5.51 -0.32 6.69
C ALA A 81 -4.38 -1.36 6.54
N ARG A 82 -3.16 -1.00 6.97
CA ARG A 82 -2.02 -1.92 7.01
C ARG A 82 -1.39 -1.97 8.40
N ASP A 83 -1.00 -3.16 8.78
CA ASP A 83 -0.05 -3.40 9.86
C ASP A 83 1.31 -3.72 9.22
N GLY A 84 2.28 -2.83 9.42
CA GLY A 84 3.57 -2.85 8.73
C GLY A 84 3.60 -2.18 7.36
N THR A 85 4.65 -2.47 6.59
CA THR A 85 4.98 -1.81 5.33
C THR A 85 4.45 -2.59 4.14
N VAL A 86 3.93 -1.92 3.10
CA VAL A 86 3.62 -2.59 1.82
C VAL A 86 4.91 -3.01 1.13
N THR A 87 5.04 -4.30 0.83
CA THR A 87 6.27 -4.86 0.24
C THR A 87 6.16 -5.13 -1.25
N ASP A 88 4.96 -5.48 -1.73
CA ASP A 88 4.74 -5.72 -3.16
C ASP A 88 3.26 -5.68 -3.54
N ALA A 89 2.99 -5.51 -4.82
CA ALA A 89 1.69 -5.70 -5.45
C ALA A 89 1.83 -6.43 -6.79
N PHE A 90 1.01 -7.45 -7.04
CA PHE A 90 1.10 -8.29 -8.25
C PHE A 90 -0.24 -8.96 -8.56
N THR A 91 -0.35 -9.62 -9.71
CA THR A 91 -1.52 -10.45 -10.04
C THR A 91 -1.27 -11.92 -9.77
N ALA A 92 -2.29 -12.62 -9.28
CA ALA A 92 -2.24 -14.06 -9.06
C ALA A 92 -3.56 -14.74 -9.45
N ASP A 93 -3.46 -15.97 -9.95
CA ASP A 93 -4.62 -16.86 -10.08
C ASP A 93 -4.96 -17.50 -8.73
N LEU A 94 -6.08 -17.10 -8.15
CA LEU A 94 -6.60 -17.62 -6.89
C LEU A 94 -7.82 -18.55 -7.09
N GLY A 95 -7.98 -19.10 -8.30
CA GLY A 95 -9.01 -20.05 -8.70
C GLY A 95 -10.14 -19.42 -9.50
N ALA A 96 -11.18 -20.22 -9.81
CA ALA A 96 -12.22 -19.87 -10.78
C ALA A 96 -12.98 -18.55 -10.53
N ARG A 97 -13.06 -18.07 -9.27
CA ARG A 97 -13.71 -16.78 -8.93
C ARG A 97 -12.76 -15.59 -8.96
N ALA A 98 -11.46 -15.83 -9.06
CA ALA A 98 -10.41 -14.84 -8.98
C ALA A 98 -9.18 -15.27 -9.82
N PRO A 99 -9.35 -15.53 -11.13
CA PRO A 99 -8.26 -16.02 -11.99
C PRO A 99 -7.17 -14.98 -12.25
N GLN A 100 -7.46 -13.70 -11.95
CA GLN A 100 -6.52 -12.59 -11.98
C GLN A 100 -6.86 -11.64 -10.83
N ALA A 101 -6.54 -12.06 -9.60
CA ALA A 101 -6.67 -11.21 -8.42
C ALA A 101 -5.48 -10.26 -8.34
N LEU A 102 -5.73 -9.00 -7.99
CA LEU A 102 -4.67 -8.11 -7.50
C LEU A 102 -4.36 -8.50 -6.06
N VAL A 103 -3.10 -8.82 -5.78
CA VAL A 103 -2.58 -9.13 -4.46
C VAL A 103 -1.70 -7.97 -4.00
N VAL A 104 -1.91 -7.51 -2.78
CA VAL A 104 -1.02 -6.57 -2.08
C VAL A 104 -0.45 -7.30 -0.88
N THR A 105 0.86 -7.21 -0.68
CA THR A 105 1.56 -7.84 0.45
C THR A 105 2.08 -6.79 1.41
N THR A 106 2.03 -7.10 2.70
CA THR A 106 2.59 -6.29 3.77
C THR A 106 3.57 -7.11 4.60
N ARG A 107 4.52 -6.43 5.24
CA ARG A 107 5.41 -7.03 6.24
C ARG A 107 5.34 -6.26 7.54
N SER A 108 5.09 -6.96 8.63
CA SER A 108 5.10 -6.39 9.98
C SER A 108 6.45 -5.75 10.29
N ALA A 109 6.41 -4.60 10.97
CA ALA A 109 7.61 -3.90 11.44
C ALA A 109 8.24 -4.57 12.67
N GLY A 110 7.58 -5.55 13.29
CA GLY A 110 8.13 -6.32 14.41
C GLY A 110 9.24 -7.28 13.99
N SER A 111 10.04 -7.73 14.97
CA SER A 111 11.17 -8.65 14.73
C SER A 111 10.78 -10.00 14.13
N GLY A 112 9.50 -10.39 14.23
CA GLY A 112 8.99 -11.62 13.62
C GLY A 112 8.92 -11.57 12.09
N GLY A 113 8.93 -10.39 11.47
CA GLY A 113 8.93 -10.24 10.01
C GLY A 113 7.71 -10.88 9.33
N TYR A 114 6.60 -11.01 10.05
CA TYR A 114 5.40 -11.68 9.56
C TYR A 114 4.84 -11.00 8.31
N VAL A 115 4.31 -11.80 7.41
CA VAL A 115 3.74 -11.33 6.14
C VAL A 115 2.22 -11.33 6.22
N GLY A 116 1.62 -10.26 5.73
CA GLY A 116 0.19 -10.15 5.44
C GLY A 116 -0.05 -10.04 3.94
N ALA A 117 -1.25 -10.39 3.51
CA ALA A 117 -1.66 -10.20 2.13
C ALA A 117 -3.17 -10.01 1.97
N GLN A 118 -3.53 -9.13 1.06
CA GLN A 118 -4.91 -8.85 0.68
C GLN A 118 -5.11 -9.13 -0.81
N ALA A 119 -6.18 -9.84 -1.13
CA ALA A 119 -6.56 -10.14 -2.50
C ALA A 119 -7.82 -9.38 -2.92
N TYR A 120 -7.74 -8.73 -4.07
CA TYR A 120 -8.81 -7.94 -4.66
C TYR A 120 -9.20 -8.47 -6.03
N VAL A 121 -10.49 -8.41 -6.34
CA VAL A 121 -11.00 -8.53 -7.70
C VAL A 121 -11.56 -7.19 -8.13
N THR A 122 -11.19 -6.74 -9.33
CA THR A 122 -11.75 -5.53 -9.93
C THR A 122 -12.99 -5.87 -10.75
N THR A 123 -13.97 -4.99 -10.67
CA THR A 123 -15.13 -4.95 -11.57
C THR A 123 -15.10 -3.61 -12.32
N PRO A 124 -15.97 -3.39 -13.31
CA PRO A 124 -16.06 -2.10 -13.99
C PRO A 124 -16.39 -0.91 -13.06
N ARG A 125 -16.79 -1.15 -11.80
CA ARG A 125 -17.21 -0.09 -10.86
C ARG A 125 -16.67 -0.22 -9.44
N ALA A 126 -15.97 -1.32 -9.12
CA ALA A 126 -15.51 -1.55 -7.75
C ALA A 126 -14.20 -2.33 -7.69
N VAL A 127 -13.40 -2.02 -6.67
CA VAL A 127 -12.36 -2.91 -6.14
C VAL A 127 -12.96 -3.68 -4.96
N ARG A 128 -12.98 -5.02 -5.01
CA ARG A 128 -13.58 -5.85 -3.96
C ARG A 128 -12.52 -6.71 -3.29
N LEU A 129 -12.36 -6.54 -1.99
CA LEU A 129 -11.56 -7.45 -1.16
C LEU A 129 -12.25 -8.83 -1.10
N ILE A 130 -11.58 -9.85 -1.58
CA ILE A 130 -12.10 -11.23 -1.60
C ILE A 130 -11.49 -12.10 -0.49
N ALA A 131 -10.26 -11.83 -0.08
CA ALA A 131 -9.58 -12.50 1.02
C ALA A 131 -8.49 -11.61 1.66
N SER A 132 -8.23 -11.85 2.94
CA SER A 132 -7.10 -11.31 3.70
C SER A 132 -6.47 -12.44 4.49
N VAL A 133 -5.16 -12.42 4.63
CA VAL A 133 -4.36 -13.29 5.49
C VAL A 133 -3.32 -12.44 6.19
N ASP A 134 -3.05 -12.73 7.46
CA ASP A 134 -2.11 -11.97 8.28
C ASP A 134 -1.30 -12.95 9.15
N GLY A 135 -0.14 -12.52 9.63
CA GLY A 135 0.68 -13.32 10.56
C GLY A 135 1.36 -14.53 9.92
N LEU A 136 1.56 -14.53 8.60
CA LEU A 136 2.24 -15.62 7.90
C LEU A 136 3.75 -15.59 8.17
N ALA A 137 4.39 -16.76 8.14
CA ALA A 137 5.84 -16.85 8.12
C ALA A 137 6.43 -16.09 6.92
N ALA A 138 7.67 -15.62 7.04
CA ALA A 138 8.30 -14.76 6.04
C ALA A 138 8.45 -15.41 4.65
N ASP A 139 8.47 -16.75 4.59
CA ASP A 139 8.61 -17.59 3.40
C ASP A 139 7.31 -18.30 2.98
N ALA A 140 6.18 -17.94 3.59
CA ALA A 140 4.90 -18.59 3.31
C ALA A 140 4.45 -18.39 1.85
N ASP A 141 3.81 -19.41 1.28
CA ASP A 141 3.12 -19.30 -0.01
C ASP A 141 1.85 -18.46 0.13
N ILE A 142 1.96 -17.19 -0.24
CA ILE A 142 0.89 -16.20 -0.19
C ILE A 142 -0.32 -16.62 -1.03
N ALA A 143 -0.10 -17.16 -2.23
CA ALA A 143 -1.19 -17.54 -3.12
C ALA A 143 -1.95 -18.74 -2.56
N ALA A 144 -1.25 -19.74 -2.02
CA ALA A 144 -1.89 -20.87 -1.33
C ALA A 144 -2.70 -20.42 -0.11
N ALA A 145 -2.13 -19.54 0.73
CA ALA A 145 -2.82 -19.02 1.92
C ALA A 145 -4.11 -18.26 1.54
N LEU A 146 -4.05 -17.39 0.52
CA LEU A 146 -5.21 -16.66 0.02
C LEU A 146 -6.27 -17.59 -0.57
N ARG A 147 -5.90 -18.60 -1.36
CA ARG A 147 -6.85 -19.62 -1.88
C ARG A 147 -7.56 -20.34 -0.74
N GLN A 148 -6.82 -20.70 0.31
CA GLN A 148 -7.41 -21.33 1.50
C GLN A 148 -8.41 -20.40 2.21
N ALA A 149 -8.06 -19.12 2.36
CA ALA A 149 -8.94 -18.11 2.98
C ALA A 149 -10.24 -17.91 2.18
N ILE A 150 -10.17 -17.88 0.85
CA ILE A 150 -11.34 -17.84 -0.03
C ILE A 150 -12.22 -19.08 0.18
N GLY A 151 -11.61 -20.27 0.27
CA GLY A 151 -12.30 -21.53 0.51
C GLY A 151 -13.03 -21.56 1.86
N LYS A 152 -12.40 -21.12 2.95
CA LYS A 152 -12.99 -21.07 4.30
C LYS A 152 -14.23 -20.16 4.35
N ARG A 153 -14.17 -18.99 3.72
CA ARG A 153 -15.30 -18.05 3.66
C ARG A 153 -16.53 -18.64 2.96
N ARG A 154 -16.35 -19.66 2.11
CA ARG A 154 -17.45 -20.39 1.46
C ARG A 154 -18.20 -21.30 2.43
N GLY A 155 -17.51 -21.94 3.38
CA GLY A 155 -18.14 -22.86 4.32
C GLY A 155 -18.90 -22.18 5.46
N ALA A 156 -18.66 -20.88 5.68
CA ALA A 156 -19.32 -20.08 6.71
C ALA A 156 -20.59 -19.34 6.21
N ARG A 157 -21.00 -19.56 4.96
CA ARG A 157 -22.23 -19.01 4.36
C ARG A 157 -23.17 -20.14 4.00
#